data_AF-A0A1L9QUN0-F1
#
_entry.id   AF-A0A1L9QUN0-F1
#
_cell.length_a   1.000
_cell.length_b   1.000
_cell.length_c   1.000
_cell.angle_alpha   90.00
_cell.angle_beta   90.00
_cell.angle_gamma   90.00
#
_symmetry.space_group_name_H-M   'P 1'
#
loop_
_entity.id
_entity.type
_entity.pdbx_description
1 polymer ?
#
loop_
_entity_poly.entity_id
_entity_poly.type
_entity_poly.pdbx_seq_one_letter_code
_entity_poly.pdbx_strand_id
1 'polypeptide(L)'
;MLIKHQILPGAISEILVSARETGVLTLADRYGLMAATLDEHLTEEDERSMNRLLRSVIKGKVKISPEISAVYYSPYPTLFHRTNTVYVSPKSSVA
;
A
#
# COMPACT_ATOMS: atom_id res chain seq x y z
N MET A 1 -13.24 -5.42 -27.67
CA MET A 1 -13.38 -4.23 -26.81
C MET A 1 -12.08 -4.10 -26.03
N LEU A 2 -11.22 -3.15 -26.39
CA LEU A 2 -9.97 -2.90 -25.66
C LEU A 2 -10.32 -2.02 -24.45
N ILE A 3 -10.27 -2.61 -23.24
CA ILE A 3 -10.28 -1.80 -22.02
C ILE A 3 -8.91 -1.12 -21.99
N LYS A 4 -8.86 0.17 -22.32
CA LYS A 4 -7.68 1.00 -22.16
C LYS A 4 -7.48 1.22 -20.65
N HIS A 5 -6.54 0.50 -20.07
CA HIS A 5 -6.24 0.61 -18.64
C HIS A 5 -5.24 1.75 -18.45
N GLN A 6 -5.76 2.95 -18.22
CA GLN A 6 -4.94 4.13 -17.99
C GLN A 6 -4.82 4.40 -16.49
N ILE A 7 -3.59 4.57 -16.02
CA ILE A 7 -3.30 4.94 -14.64
C ILE A 7 -3.83 6.35 -14.39
N LEU A 8 -4.39 6.61 -13.20
CA LEU A 8 -4.74 7.97 -12.81
C LEU A 8 -3.47 8.84 -12.76
N PRO A 9 -3.45 10.04 -13.36
CA PRO A 9 -2.28 10.91 -13.32
C PRO A 9 -1.77 11.12 -11.89
N GLY A 10 -0.47 10.92 -11.67
CA GLY A 10 0.16 11.10 -10.35
C GLY A 10 -0.02 9.93 -9.37
N ALA A 11 -0.76 8.87 -9.73
CA ALA A 11 -0.97 7.73 -8.83
C ALA A 11 0.35 7.04 -8.44
N ILE A 12 1.35 6.97 -9.33
CA ILE A 12 2.65 6.37 -8.99
C ILE A 12 3.41 7.24 -7.99
N SER A 13 3.33 8.56 -8.14
CA SER A 13 3.91 9.50 -7.18
C SER A 13 3.25 9.37 -5.80
N GLU A 14 1.93 9.20 -5.72
CA GLU A 14 1.23 8.90 -4.46
C GLU A 14 1.68 7.57 -3.83
N ILE A 15 1.75 6.50 -4.63
CA ILE A 15 2.28 5.20 -4.17
C ILE A 15 3.71 5.35 -3.64
N LEU A 16 4.55 6.13 -4.31
CA LEU A 16 5.92 6.38 -3.87
C LEU A 16 5.97 7.11 -2.52
N VAL A 17 5.11 8.12 -2.30
CA VAL A 17 5.02 8.83 -1.02
C VAL A 17 4.57 7.87 0.08
N SER A 18 3.48 7.13 -0.14
CA SER A 18 2.97 6.13 0.81
C SER A 18 4.02 5.06 1.15
N ALA A 19 4.72 4.52 0.15
CA ALA A 19 5.76 3.53 0.36
C ALA A 19 6.99 4.09 1.09
N ARG A 20 7.27 5.40 0.99
CA ARG A 20 8.33 6.07 1.76
C ARG A 20 7.95 6.26 3.22
N GLU A 21 6.70 6.57 3.48
CA GLU A 21 6.19 6.79 4.85
C GLU A 21 6.00 5.47 5.61
N THR A 22 5.45 4.46 4.93
CA THR A 22 5.12 3.17 5.54
C THR A 22 6.25 2.14 5.43
N GLY A 23 7.17 2.32 4.48
CA GLY A 23 8.21 1.34 4.16
C GLY A 23 7.66 0.08 3.48
N VAL A 24 6.41 0.09 3.01
CA VAL A 24 5.70 -1.07 2.47
C VAL A 24 4.99 -0.73 1.17
N LEU A 25 4.99 -1.67 0.23
CA LEU A 25 4.06 -1.71 -0.91
C LEU A 25 3.01 -2.77 -0.66
N THR A 26 1.75 -2.37 -0.76
CA THR A 26 0.60 -3.25 -0.60
C THR A 26 0.36 -4.07 -1.87
N LEU A 27 -0.54 -5.04 -1.76
CA LEU A 27 -1.00 -5.80 -2.90
C LEU A 27 -1.71 -4.90 -3.92
N ALA A 28 -2.46 -3.88 -3.47
CA ALA A 28 -3.08 -2.90 -4.36
C ALA A 28 -2.03 -2.08 -5.12
N ASP A 29 -1.00 -1.58 -4.44
CA ASP A 29 0.10 -0.84 -5.08
C ASP A 29 0.79 -1.69 -6.14
N ARG A 30 1.02 -2.98 -5.85
CA ARG A 30 1.67 -3.90 -6.80
C ARG A 30 0.84 -4.09 -8.07
N TYR A 31 -0.48 -4.24 -7.93
CA TYR A 31 -1.37 -4.33 -9.09
C TYR A 31 -1.47 -3.00 -9.84
N GLY A 32 -1.48 -1.86 -9.14
CA GLY A 32 -1.41 -0.53 -9.74
C GLY A 32 -0.12 -0.33 -10.54
N LEU A 33 1.02 -0.78 -10.03
CA LEU A 33 2.30 -0.69 -10.75
C LEU A 33 2.36 -1.65 -11.95
N MET A 34 1.82 -2.87 -11.84
CA MET A 34 1.72 -3.78 -12.99
C MET A 34 0.83 -3.20 -14.10
N ALA A 35 -0.28 -2.57 -13.70
CA ALA A 35 -1.11 -1.80 -14.62
C ALA A 35 -0.31 -0.67 -15.31
N ALA A 36 0.52 0.06 -14.56
CA ALA A 36 1.35 1.13 -15.12
C ALA A 36 2.39 0.62 -16.12
N THR A 37 2.95 -0.58 -15.92
CA THR A 37 3.91 -1.15 -16.87
C THR A 37 3.32 -1.48 -18.23
N LEU A 38 1.99 -1.54 -18.34
CA LEU A 38 1.26 -1.78 -19.58
C LEU A 38 0.71 -0.49 -20.21
N ASP A 39 0.89 0.66 -19.54
CA ASP A 39 0.44 1.96 -20.04
C ASP A 39 1.50 2.57 -20.96
N GLU A 40 1.18 2.69 -22.25
CA GLU A 40 2.05 3.28 -23.27
C GLU A 40 2.17 4.81 -23.16
N HIS A 41 1.37 5.44 -22.30
CA HIS A 41 1.33 6.89 -22.11
C HIS A 41 1.84 7.33 -20.72
N LEU A 42 2.72 6.55 -20.11
CA LEU A 42 3.32 6.92 -18.84
C LEU A 42 4.10 8.23 -18.96
N THR A 43 3.85 9.16 -18.04
CA THR A 43 4.59 10.42 -18.01
C THR A 43 6.03 10.19 -17.53
N GLU A 44 6.97 11.07 -17.92
CA GLU A 44 8.36 10.98 -17.42
C GLU A 44 8.45 11.08 -15.88
N GLU A 45 7.51 11.80 -15.26
CA GLU A 45 7.46 11.93 -13.81
C GLU A 45 7.05 10.61 -13.16
N ASP A 46 5.99 9.99 -13.66
CA ASP A 46 5.52 8.69 -13.19
C ASP A 46 6.57 7.59 -13.44
N GLU A 47 7.26 7.64 -14.59
CA GLU A 47 8.38 6.72 -14.89
C GLU A 47 9.55 6.91 -13.90
N ARG A 48 9.92 8.16 -13.60
CA ARG A 48 10.94 8.47 -12.58
C ARG A 48 10.51 8.01 -11.20
N SER A 49 9.24 8.21 -10.82
CA SER A 49 8.68 7.75 -9.55
C SER A 49 8.71 6.22 -9.44
N MET A 50 8.31 5.52 -10.50
CA MET A 50 8.38 4.05 -10.58
C MET A 50 9.81 3.55 -10.43
N ASN A 51 10.78 4.13 -11.15
CA ASN A 51 12.20 3.77 -11.04
C ASN A 51 12.76 3.99 -9.63
N ARG A 52 12.38 5.08 -8.94
CA ARG A 52 12.77 5.35 -7.55
C ARG A 52 12.18 4.33 -6.58
N LEU A 53 10.96 3.88 -6.85
CA LEU A 53 10.28 2.88 -6.04
C LEU A 53 10.93 1.51 -6.20
N LEU A 54 11.13 1.03 -7.44
CA LEU A 54 11.82 -0.22 -7.75
C LEU A 54 13.21 -0.29 -7.12
N ARG A 55 14.00 0.80 -7.24
CA ARG A 55 15.30 0.90 -6.56
C ARG A 55 15.21 0.79 -5.04
N SER A 56 14.13 1.25 -4.42
CA SER A 56 13.94 1.17 -2.98
C SER A 56 13.57 -0.25 -2.53
N VAL A 57 12.78 -0.96 -3.34
CA VAL A 57 12.47 -2.38 -3.14
C VAL A 57 13.73 -3.24 -3.29
N ILE A 58 14.49 -3.06 -4.38
CA ILE A 58 15.74 -3.80 -4.63
C ILE A 58 16.75 -3.59 -3.49
N LYS A 59 16.82 -2.38 -2.92
CA LYS A 59 17.69 -2.07 -1.78
C LYS A 59 17.14 -2.52 -0.42
N GLY A 60 15.98 -3.18 -0.38
CA GLY A 60 15.33 -3.63 0.85
C GLY A 60 14.79 -2.52 1.74
N LYS A 61 14.71 -1.27 1.24
CA LYS A 61 14.17 -0.13 1.99
C LYS A 61 12.65 -0.11 2.01
N VAL A 62 12.03 -0.76 1.04
CA VAL A 62 10.58 -0.93 0.92
C VAL A 62 10.29 -2.41 0.80
N LYS A 63 9.40 -2.95 1.62
CA LYS A 63 9.00 -4.36 1.61
C LYS A 63 7.69 -4.52 0.84
N ILE A 64 7.46 -5.69 0.24
CA ILE A 64 6.17 -6.01 -0.38
C ILE A 64 5.33 -6.75 0.65
N SER A 65 4.12 -6.24 0.92
CA SER A 65 3.14 -6.85 1.81
C SER A 65 2.08 -7.61 1.01
N PRO A 66 1.59 -8.75 1.52
CA PRO A 66 0.44 -9.45 0.94
C PRO A 66 -0.89 -8.75 1.24
N GLU A 67 -0.91 -7.75 2.13
CA GLU A 67 -2.13 -7.03 2.51
C GLU A 67 -2.63 -6.12 1.39
N ILE A 68 -3.96 -6.04 1.24
CA ILE A 68 -4.60 -5.26 0.17
C ILE A 68 -4.34 -3.76 0.33
N SER A 69 -4.31 -3.26 1.56
CA SER A 69 -4.10 -1.86 1.89
C SER A 69 -3.18 -1.76 3.10
N ALA A 70 -2.48 -0.64 3.24
CA ALA A 70 -1.66 -0.33 4.40
C ALA A 70 -2.59 0.09 5.54
N VAL A 71 -3.35 -0.85 6.09
CA VAL A 71 -4.11 -0.60 7.31
C VAL A 71 -3.10 -0.49 8.43
N TYR A 72 -3.02 0.69 9.03
CA TYR A 72 -2.17 0.97 10.19
C TYR A 72 -2.44 -0.08 11.28
N TYR A 73 -1.48 -0.98 11.54
CA TYR A 73 -1.52 -1.81 12.73
C TYR A 73 -1.22 -0.88 13.92
N SER A 74 -2.26 -0.43 14.61
CA SER A 74 -2.10 0.23 15.90
C SER A 74 -1.38 -0.75 16.84
N PRO A 75 -0.22 -0.40 17.44
CA PRO A 75 0.49 -1.26 18.39
C PRO A 75 -0.26 -1.40 19.72
N TYR A 76 -1.36 -0.67 19.91
CA TYR A 76 -2.33 -0.91 20.97
C TYR A 76 -3.39 -1.88 20.47
N PRO A 77 -3.80 -2.90 21.26
CA PRO A 77 -4.90 -3.78 20.91
C PRO A 77 -6.15 -2.92 20.71
N THR A 78 -6.50 -2.66 19.45
CA THR A 78 -7.68 -1.88 19.09
C THR A 78 -8.91 -2.69 19.44
N LEU A 79 -9.76 -2.08 20.25
CA LEU A 79 -11.14 -2.48 20.50
C LEU A 79 -11.80 -2.85 19.16
N PHE A 80 -12.27 -4.09 19.04
CA PHE A 80 -13.01 -4.56 17.88
C PHE A 80 -14.33 -3.79 17.79
N HIS A 81 -14.48 -2.92 16.79
CA HIS A 81 -15.78 -2.38 16.41
C HIS A 81 -16.44 -3.31 15.39
N ARG A 82 -16.98 -4.43 15.88
CA ARG A 82 -18.05 -5.15 15.17
C ARG A 82 -19.36 -4.72 15.81
N THR A 83 -20.09 -3.84 15.14
CA THR A 83 -21.45 -3.41 15.46
C THR A 83 -21.68 -2.97 16.92
N ASN A 84 -21.49 -1.68 17.19
CA ASN A 84 -22.11 -0.90 18.27
C ASN A 84 -22.13 -1.40 19.73
N THR A 85 -21.34 -2.40 20.12
CA THR A 85 -21.12 -2.74 21.53
C THR A 85 -19.64 -2.99 21.79
N VAL A 86 -19.04 -2.14 22.61
CA VAL A 86 -17.65 -2.27 23.06
C VAL A 86 -17.59 -3.41 24.07
N TYR A 87 -17.06 -4.56 23.65
CA TYR A 87 -16.69 -5.63 24.57
C TYR A 87 -15.26 -5.41 25.06
N VAL A 88 -15.11 -5.18 26.36
CA VAL A 88 -13.82 -5.29 27.04
C VAL A 88 -13.60 -6.76 27.35
N SER A 89 -12.61 -7.38 26.72
CA SER A 89 -12.20 -8.74 27.11
C SER A 89 -11.70 -8.69 28.55
N PRO A 90 -12.19 -9.53 29.47
CA PRO A 90 -11.72 -9.52 30.85
C PRO A 90 -10.22 -9.80 30.85
N LYS A 91 -9.44 -8.93 31.51
CA LYS A 91 -8.06 -9.29 31.86
C LYS A 91 -8.14 -10.61 32.62
N SER A 92 -7.58 -11.68 32.06
CA SER A 92 -7.34 -12.90 32.83
C SER A 92 -6.35 -12.54 33.94
N SER A 93 -6.92 -12.20 35.09
CA SER A 93 -6.27 -12.23 36.39
C SER A 93 -6.07 -13.67 36.77
N VAL A 94 -4.87 -14.22 36.63
CA VAL A 94 -4.36 -15.34 37.46
C VAL A 94 -2.83 -15.26 37.35
N ALA A 95 -2.15 -14.67 38.33
CA ALA A 95 -1.57 -15.27 39.56
C ALA A 95 -0.21 -15.93 39.31
#